data_AF-A0A8S3J2N7-F1
#
_entry.id   AF-A0A8S3J2N7-F1
#
_cell.length_a   1.000
_cell.length_b   1.000
_cell.length_c   1.000
_cell.angle_alpha   90.00
_cell.angle_beta   90.00
_cell.angle_gamma   90.00
#
_symmetry.space_group_name_H-M   'P 1'
#
loop_
_entity.id
_entity.type
_entity.pdbx_description
1 polymer ?
#
loop_
_entity_poly.entity_id
_entity_poly.type
_entity_poly.pdbx_seq_one_letter_code
_entity_poly.pdbx_strand_id
1 'polypeptide(L)'
;GSYLTYTEHEKGSIGNIIAVVMIFVQDSSFIGYASPFLQSLAEARAAATAVYRLIEEENVTEMQILDDYESGQKSTDINGDIQFENVDFTYPARKDVKVIRHLNLVARAGETTALVGKSGSGKFFF
;
A
#
# COMPACT_ATOMS: atom_id res chain seq x y z
N GLY A 1 -29.42 -44.22 -18.16
CA GLY A 1 -30.02 -43.82 -19.44
C GLY A 1 -30.91 -44.91 -20.01
N SER A 2 -30.35 -46.06 -20.38
CA SER A 2 -31.03 -47.08 -21.20
C SER A 2 -32.07 -47.96 -20.49
N TYR A 3 -32.13 -47.95 -19.15
CA TYR A 3 -33.07 -48.80 -18.38
C TYR A 3 -34.46 -48.18 -18.18
N LEU A 4 -34.61 -46.85 -18.33
CA LEU A 4 -35.89 -46.16 -18.12
C LEU A 4 -36.76 -46.13 -19.38
N THR A 5 -36.17 -46.34 -20.56
CA THR A 5 -36.89 -46.35 -21.85
C THR A 5 -37.59 -47.67 -22.16
N TYR A 6 -37.20 -48.76 -21.49
CA TYR A 6 -37.73 -50.11 -21.77
C TYR A 6 -38.91 -50.51 -20.89
N THR A 7 -39.07 -49.91 -19.71
CA THR A 7 -40.07 -50.35 -18.71
C THR A 7 -41.34 -49.51 -18.69
N GLU A 8 -41.38 -48.37 -19.37
CA GLU A 8 -42.53 -47.47 -19.38
C GLU A 8 -42.93 -47.09 -20.81
N HIS A 9 -43.64 -47.98 -21.51
CA HIS A 9 -44.31 -47.63 -22.77
C HIS A 9 -45.48 -46.64 -22.56
N GLU A 10 -45.68 -46.11 -21.34
CA GLU A 10 -46.82 -45.24 -20.99
C GLU A 10 -46.48 -43.92 -20.26
N LYS A 11 -45.23 -43.55 -19.92
CA LYS A 11 -44.99 -42.33 -19.10
C LYS A 11 -43.87 -41.36 -19.48
N GLY A 12 -43.16 -41.56 -20.58
CA GLY A 12 -42.23 -40.52 -21.03
C GLY A 12 -41.84 -40.66 -22.50
N SER A 13 -42.26 -39.70 -23.33
CA SER A 13 -41.74 -39.58 -24.69
C SER A 13 -40.21 -39.41 -24.64
N ILE A 14 -39.49 -40.05 -25.56
CA ILE A 14 -38.03 -39.93 -25.73
C ILE A 14 -37.59 -38.45 -25.75
N GLY A 15 -38.45 -37.57 -26.28
CA GLY A 15 -38.23 -36.12 -26.27
C GLY A 15 -38.07 -35.52 -24.87
N ASN A 16 -38.80 -36.01 -23.86
CA ASN A 16 -38.68 -35.51 -22.48
C ASN A 16 -37.34 -35.91 -21.85
N ILE A 17 -36.86 -37.13 -22.12
CA ILE A 17 -35.55 -37.60 -21.61
C ILE A 17 -34.43 -36.76 -22.23
N ILE A 18 -34.50 -36.50 -23.54
CA ILE A 18 -33.54 -35.64 -24.24
C ILE A 18 -33.60 -34.21 -23.70
N ALA A 19 -34.80 -33.66 -23.50
CA ALA A 19 -34.98 -32.31 -22.97
C ALA A 19 -34.39 -32.15 -21.56
N VAL A 20 -34.63 -33.11 -20.66
CA VAL A 20 -34.05 -33.10 -19.32
C VAL A 20 -32.53 -33.11 -19.39
N VAL A 21 -31.94 -34.00 -20.19
CA VAL A 21 -30.48 -34.07 -20.36
C VAL A 21 -29.92 -32.75 -20.91
N MET A 22 -30.59 -32.13 -21.88
CA MET A 22 -30.16 -30.86 -22.46
C MET A 22 -30.21 -29.70 -21.45
N ILE A 23 -31.25 -29.63 -20.62
CA ILE A 23 -31.37 -28.58 -19.59
C ILE A 23 -30.24 -28.71 -18.56
N PHE A 24 -29.94 -29.93 -18.08
CA PHE A 24 -28.83 -30.16 -17.16
C PHE A 24 -27.47 -29.73 -17.73
N VAL A 25 -27.22 -29.99 -19.01
CA VAL A 25 -25.97 -29.59 -19.67
C VAL A 25 -25.88 -28.06 -19.80
N GLN A 26 -26.98 -27.39 -20.16
CA GLN A 26 -27.01 -25.93 -20.28
C GLN A 26 -26.85 -25.23 -18.93
N ASP A 27 -27.53 -25.71 -17.88
CA ASP A 27 -27.43 -25.15 -16.53
C ASP A 27 -26.02 -25.26 -15.96
N SER A 28 -25.35 -26.41 -16.17
CA SER A 28 -23.96 -26.59 -15.75
C SER A 28 -23.00 -25.62 -16.43
N SER A 29 -23.26 -25.28 -17.69
CA SER A 29 -22.45 -24.33 -18.47
C SER A 29 -22.65 -22.90 -17.97
N PHE A 30 -23.83 -22.57 -17.45
CA PHE A 30 -24.16 -21.24 -16.93
C PHE A 30 -23.36 -20.90 -15.66
N ILE A 31 -23.09 -21.89 -14.81
CA ILE A 31 -22.21 -21.74 -13.64
C ILE A 31 -20.79 -21.37 -14.08
N GLY A 32 -20.32 -21.90 -15.21
CA GLY A 32 -19.03 -21.54 -15.81
C GLY A 32 -18.93 -20.07 -16.21
N TYR A 33 -20.02 -19.47 -16.70
CA TYR A 33 -20.07 -18.04 -17.03
C TYR A 33 -20.00 -17.12 -15.80
N ALA A 34 -20.26 -17.62 -14.60
CA ALA A 34 -20.11 -16.84 -13.36
C ALA A 34 -18.64 -16.73 -12.90
N SER A 35 -17.74 -17.59 -13.40
CA SER A 35 -16.33 -17.65 -12.99
C SER A 35 -15.56 -16.32 -13.12
N PRO A 36 -15.71 -15.53 -14.21
CA PRO A 36 -15.00 -14.26 -14.35
C PRO A 36 -15.37 -13.23 -13.28
N PHE A 37 -16.60 -13.27 -12.75
CA PHE A 37 -17.03 -12.36 -11.68
C PHE A 37 -16.36 -12.67 -10.34
N LEU A 38 -16.09 -13.95 -10.06
CA LEU A 38 -15.32 -14.33 -8.88
C LEU A 38 -13.87 -13.85 -8.96
N GLN A 39 -13.28 -13.92 -10.16
CA GLN A 39 -11.94 -13.43 -10.39
C GLN A 39 -11.86 -11.91 -10.25
N SER A 40 -12.78 -11.16 -10.87
CA SER A 40 -12.79 -9.70 -10.76
C SER A 40 -13.02 -9.22 -9.32
N LEU A 41 -13.84 -9.93 -8.54
CA LEU A 41 -14.02 -9.65 -7.11
C LEU A 41 -12.73 -9.89 -6.30
N ALA A 42 -11.98 -10.96 -6.61
CA ALA A 42 -10.71 -11.24 -5.94
C ALA A 42 -9.66 -10.16 -6.26
N GLU A 43 -9.57 -9.74 -7.52
CA GLU A 43 -8.69 -8.65 -7.95
C GLU A 43 -9.08 -7.31 -7.30
N ALA A 44 -10.37 -6.98 -7.27
CA ALA A 44 -10.88 -5.78 -6.61
C ALA A 44 -10.55 -5.76 -5.12
N ARG A 45 -10.67 -6.89 -4.43
CA ARG A 45 -10.30 -7.02 -3.01
C ARG A 45 -8.80 -6.80 -2.78
N ALA A 46 -7.95 -7.34 -3.65
CA ALA A 46 -6.50 -7.15 -3.55
C ALA A 46 -6.11 -5.68 -3.75
N ALA A 47 -6.70 -5.02 -4.76
CA ALA A 47 -6.48 -3.59 -5.00
C ALA A 47 -6.99 -2.73 -3.83
N ALA A 48 -8.19 -3.02 -3.32
CA ALA A 48 -8.74 -2.32 -2.15
C ALA A 48 -7.83 -2.47 -0.92
N THR A 49 -7.30 -3.67 -0.68
CA THR A 49 -6.37 -3.92 0.44
C THR A 49 -5.10 -3.08 0.31
N ALA A 50 -4.55 -2.90 -0.90
CA ALA A 50 -3.40 -2.03 -1.11
C ALA A 50 -3.72 -0.56 -0.80
N VAL A 51 -4.89 -0.08 -1.21
CA VAL A 51 -5.34 1.29 -0.90
C VAL A 51 -5.58 1.47 0.60
N TYR A 52 -6.28 0.53 1.24
CA TYR A 52 -6.52 0.59 2.69
C TYR A 52 -5.23 0.54 3.50
N ARG A 53 -4.23 -0.23 3.08
CA ARG A 53 -2.91 -0.23 3.72
C ARG A 53 -2.25 1.14 3.69
N LEU A 54 -2.29 1.85 2.55
CA LEU A 54 -1.73 3.19 2.47
C LEU A 54 -2.45 4.19 3.38
N ILE A 55 -3.78 4.07 3.47
CA ILE A 55 -4.60 4.90 4.36
C ILE A 55 -4.30 4.61 5.84
N GLU A 56 -4.12 3.34 6.20
CA GLU A 56 -3.80 2.94 7.59
C GLU A 56 -2.32 3.21 7.96
N GLU A 57 -1.42 3.19 6.98
CA GLU A 57 0.02 3.47 7.14
C GLU A 57 0.34 4.98 7.27
N GLU A 58 -0.64 5.89 7.10
CA GLU A 58 -0.42 7.34 7.28
C GLU A 58 0.07 7.74 8.70
N ASN A 59 0.04 6.83 9.68
CA ASN A 59 0.51 7.10 11.05
C ASN A 59 2.02 6.83 11.28
N VAL A 60 2.78 6.31 10.31
CA VAL A 60 4.23 6.02 10.51
C VAL A 60 5.13 7.17 10.04
N THR A 61 4.61 7.99 9.14
CA THR A 61 5.10 9.34 8.86
C THR A 61 3.98 10.32 9.15
N GLU A 62 3.41 10.21 10.36
CA GLU A 62 3.10 11.43 11.07
C GLU A 62 4.41 12.24 11.01
N MET A 63 4.45 13.20 10.10
CA MET A 63 4.93 14.50 10.50
C MET A 63 4.27 14.68 11.85
N GLN A 64 5.02 14.49 12.93
CA GLN A 64 4.78 15.21 14.16
C GLN A 64 4.89 16.69 13.74
N ILE A 65 3.90 17.19 12.98
CA ILE A 65 3.34 18.48 13.25
C ILE A 65 2.92 18.25 14.67
N LEU A 66 3.82 18.64 15.56
CA LEU A 66 3.64 18.66 16.99
C LEU A 66 2.13 18.71 17.24
N ASP A 67 1.51 17.61 17.68
CA ASP A 67 0.11 17.63 18.13
C ASP A 67 -0.10 18.74 19.17
N ASP A 68 1.01 19.20 19.70
CA ASP A 68 1.28 20.44 20.35
C ASP A 68 1.39 21.67 19.42
N TYR A 69 0.49 21.89 18.45
CA TYR A 69 0.35 23.26 17.89
C TYR A 69 -0.03 24.25 19.00
N GLU A 70 -0.65 23.72 20.08
CA GLU A 70 -0.97 24.41 21.33
C GLU A 70 0.13 24.31 22.42
N SER A 71 1.04 23.32 22.37
CA SER A 71 2.03 23.06 23.43
C SER A 71 3.50 23.29 23.00
N GLY A 72 3.72 23.49 21.70
CA GLY A 72 4.97 23.98 21.16
C GLY A 72 5.26 25.35 21.76
N GLN A 73 6.41 25.50 22.41
CA GLN A 73 6.86 26.78 22.92
C GLN A 73 7.04 27.75 21.74
N LYS A 74 6.03 28.58 21.52
CA LYS A 74 6.07 29.66 20.53
C LYS A 74 6.90 30.80 21.11
N SER A 75 8.22 30.68 21.06
CA SER A 75 9.11 31.77 21.45
C SER A 75 8.91 32.93 20.48
N THR A 76 8.48 34.08 20.99
CA THR A 76 8.32 35.30 20.21
C THR A 76 9.65 35.99 19.91
N ASP A 77 10.71 35.59 20.60
CA ASP A 77 12.06 36.11 20.44
C ASP A 77 13.03 34.97 20.12
N ILE A 78 13.51 34.94 18.88
CA ILE A 78 14.44 33.93 18.36
C ILE A 78 15.70 34.67 17.93
N ASN A 79 16.82 34.42 18.62
CA ASN A 79 18.10 35.06 18.30
C ASN A 79 18.60 34.70 16.89
N GLY A 80 18.26 33.50 16.39
CA GLY A 80 18.66 33.02 15.06
C GLY A 80 19.98 32.26 15.03
N ASP A 81 20.57 31.97 16.20
CA ASP A 81 21.71 31.05 16.30
C ASP A 81 21.24 29.60 16.07
N ILE A 82 21.95 28.87 15.21
CA ILE A 82 21.68 27.48 14.89
C ILE A 82 22.89 26.64 15.33
N GLN A 83 22.66 25.62 16.14
CA GLN A 83 23.70 24.72 16.61
C GLN A 83 23.32 23.26 16.34
N PHE A 84 24.27 22.53 15.77
CA PHE A 84 24.25 21.08 15.64
C PHE A 84 25.30 20.50 16.59
N GLU A 85 24.90 19.59 17.48
CA GLU A 85 25.79 18.90 18.42
C GLU A 85 25.74 17.38 18.19
N ASN A 86 26.91 16.79 17.96
CA ASN A 86 27.10 15.34 17.81
C ASN A 86 26.10 14.66 16.87
N VAL A 87 25.77 15.33 15.75
CA VAL A 87 24.73 14.84 14.83
C VAL A 87 25.26 13.70 13.98
N ASP A 88 24.46 12.63 13.94
CA ASP A 88 24.69 11.44 13.14
C ASP A 88 23.46 11.19 12.26
N PHE A 89 23.67 10.96 10.97
CA PHE A 89 22.57 10.73 10.04
C PHE A 89 22.85 9.61 9.04
N THR A 90 21.82 8.79 8.81
CA THR A 90 21.81 7.68 7.85
C THR A 90 20.44 7.63 7.17
N TYR A 91 20.41 7.55 5.85
CA TYR A 91 19.14 7.40 5.13
C TYR A 91 18.50 6.04 5.44
N PRO A 92 17.19 5.96 5.75
CA PRO A 92 16.51 4.69 6.03
C PRO A 92 16.61 3.67 4.89
N ALA A 93 16.63 4.15 3.64
CA ALA A 93 16.79 3.33 2.44
C ALA A 93 18.22 2.74 2.27
N ARG A 94 19.22 3.26 2.99
CA ARG A 94 20.63 2.85 2.91
C ARG A 94 21.25 2.81 4.31
N LYS A 95 20.79 1.88 5.15
CA LYS A 95 21.21 1.74 6.55
C LYS A 95 22.71 1.47 6.73
N ASP A 96 23.36 0.90 5.73
CA ASP A 96 24.78 0.55 5.79
C ASP A 96 25.72 1.76 5.56
N VAL A 97 25.17 2.88 5.07
CA VAL A 97 25.98 4.05 4.68
C VAL A 97 25.59 5.25 5.53
N LYS A 98 26.40 5.49 6.57
CA LYS A 98 26.30 6.69 7.42
C LYS A 98 26.78 7.94 6.68
N VAL A 99 25.89 8.91 6.47
CA VAL A 99 26.11 10.14 5.69
C VAL A 99 26.76 11.23 6.54
N ILE A 100 26.28 11.41 7.77
CA ILE A 100 26.86 12.35 8.75
C ILE A 100 27.39 11.56 9.93
N ARG A 101 28.62 11.87 10.33
CA ARG A 101 29.32 11.25 11.45
C ARG A 101 29.78 12.34 12.42
N HIS A 102 29.16 12.41 13.59
CA HIS A 102 29.52 13.31 14.69
C HIS A 102 29.72 14.78 14.25
N LEU A 103 28.74 15.36 13.54
CA LEU A 103 28.84 16.77 13.15
C LEU A 103 28.60 17.68 14.36
N ASN A 104 29.53 18.61 14.56
CA ASN A 104 29.39 19.74 15.46
C ASN A 104 29.55 21.03 14.64
N LEU A 105 28.50 21.85 14.56
CA LEU A 105 28.47 23.08 13.75
C LEU A 105 27.69 24.16 14.50
N VAL A 106 28.22 25.38 14.50
CA VAL A 106 27.54 26.57 15.04
C VAL A 106 27.46 27.60 13.92
N ALA A 107 26.24 27.99 13.56
CA ALA A 107 25.95 29.08 12.65
C ALA A 107 25.31 30.22 13.45
N ARG A 108 26.00 31.36 13.53
CA ARG A 108 25.57 32.50 14.34
C ARG A 108 24.61 33.39 13.57
N ALA A 109 23.72 34.05 14.32
CA ALA A 109 22.80 35.03 13.78
C ALA A 109 23.56 36.16 13.06
N GLY A 110 23.14 36.45 11.82
CA GLY A 110 23.74 37.53 11.00
C GLY A 110 25.02 37.16 10.25
N GLU A 111 25.56 35.95 10.42
CA GLU A 111 26.74 35.47 9.70
C GLU A 111 26.36 34.51 8.55
N THR A 112 27.09 34.58 7.44
CA THR A 112 26.95 33.61 6.33
C THR A 112 27.87 32.42 6.57
N THR A 113 27.29 31.28 6.95
CA THR A 113 28.02 30.02 7.09
C THR A 113 27.93 29.22 5.79
N ALA A 114 29.07 28.78 5.23
CA ALA A 114 29.13 27.99 4.01
C ALA A 114 29.62 26.56 4.28
N LEU A 115 28.87 25.57 3.81
CA LEU A 115 29.24 24.15 3.85
C LEU A 115 29.99 23.75 2.58
N VAL A 116 31.29 23.49 2.71
CA VAL A 116 32.17 23.04 1.62
C VAL A 116 32.66 21.62 1.85
N GLY A 117 32.90 20.87 0.77
CA GLY A 117 33.37 19.49 0.88
C GLY A 117 33.36 18.75 -0.46
N LYS A 118 33.91 17.53 -0.48
CA LYS A 118 33.97 16.67 -1.66
C LYS A 118 32.58 16.15 -2.06
N SER A 119 32.38 15.74 -3.31
CA SER A 119 31.11 15.12 -3.74
C SER A 119 30.76 13.94 -2.81
N GLY A 120 29.49 13.85 -2.38
CA GLY A 120 29.02 12.83 -1.44
C GLY A 120 29.26 13.11 0.04
N SER A 121 29.85 14.25 0.42
CA SER A 121 30.12 14.61 1.84
C SER A 121 28.90 15.01 2.67
N GLY A 122 27.68 14.76 2.19
CA GLY A 122 26.44 15.15 2.90
C GLY A 122 26.04 16.63 2.79
N LYS A 123 26.68 17.44 1.92
CA LYS A 123 26.30 18.86 1.74
C LYS A 123 24.83 19.07 1.40
N PHE A 124 24.28 18.28 0.47
CA PHE A 124 22.88 18.38 0.05
C PHE A 124 21.88 17.93 1.13
N PHE A 125 22.35 17.36 2.24
CA PHE A 125 21.48 17.02 3.36
C PHE A 125 21.20 18.24 4.26
N PHE A 126 22.15 19.17 4.37
CA PHE A 126 22.00 20.43 5.10
C PHE A 126 21.38 21.50 4.22
#